data_AF-A0AAD7R2J4-F1
#
_entry.id   AF-A0AAD7R2J4-F1
#
_cell.length_a   1.000
_cell.length_b   1.000
_cell.length_c   1.000
_cell.angle_alpha   90.00
_cell.angle_beta   90.00
_cell.angle_gamma   90.00
#
_symmetry.space_group_name_H-M   'P 1'
#
loop_
_entity.id
_entity.type
_entity.pdbx_description
1 polymer ?
#
loop_
_entity_poly.entity_id
_entity_poly.type
_entity_poly.pdbx_seq_one_letter_code
_entity_poly.pdbx_strand_id
1 'polypeptide(L)'
;MSQQLSARAAGWSQSQNAGSKVAYDNGKRKEGEGRGYVRYKCPPTKTLQDVLRQRPGWLEGQDEEWDFHWCDVGWLRENYGHAYLEDHVRICHFGNHYELTRKNLMASPAEAARCDFFPCTFELPCEYHLFVEEFKRSPGGTWIMKPAARSQGRGIFLFRRLKDVTDWRREHGRADEPRDEAAPVESYVAQRYIEDPYLISGRSSTCASTCCIRDQYAHLTNVAVQCTAPDYDPERGCKWQLQQLRPVPDGAPTAPGRLQSVQKVIINDKHCFELYGYDIILDKGLKPWLIEVNASPSLNATCQQDYELKCRLLEDTLNVVDMEGRLTGREAQVGGFDLMWSDGPVYREDVNPPASGSPFRTPNTHLGCFNDRKSQLRKLFKPLAGQMAV
;
A
#
# COMPACT_ATOMS: atom_id res chain seq x y z
N MET A 1 38.20 -6.51 -22.61
CA MET A 1 37.74 -7.67 -23.40
C MET A 1 36.82 -8.47 -22.50
N SER A 2 35.57 -8.03 -22.33
CA SER A 2 34.40 -8.46 -23.12
C SER A 2 34.25 -9.98 -23.11
N GLN A 3 33.43 -10.50 -22.20
CA GLN A 3 32.71 -11.75 -22.42
C GLN A 3 31.23 -11.47 -22.20
N GLN A 4 30.56 -11.33 -23.34
CA GLN A 4 29.12 -11.38 -23.51
C GLN A 4 28.61 -12.77 -23.14
N LEU A 5 27.55 -12.86 -22.35
CA LEU A 5 26.69 -14.03 -22.31
C LEU A 5 25.28 -13.59 -22.68
N SER A 6 24.91 -13.88 -23.92
CA SER A 6 23.57 -13.74 -24.47
C SER A 6 22.69 -14.88 -23.96
N ALA A 7 21.54 -14.59 -23.39
CA ALA A 7 20.47 -15.57 -23.22
C ALA A 7 19.58 -15.52 -24.47
N ARG A 8 19.71 -16.56 -25.30
CA ARG A 8 18.89 -16.83 -26.48
C ARG A 8 17.53 -17.39 -26.07
N ALA A 9 16.54 -17.03 -26.88
CA ALA A 9 15.20 -17.61 -26.95
C ALA A 9 15.23 -19.14 -26.99
N ALA A 10 14.37 -19.76 -26.18
CA ALA A 10 14.05 -21.18 -26.26
C ALA A 10 12.64 -21.33 -26.86
N GLY A 11 12.59 -21.63 -28.16
CA GLY A 11 11.41 -22.17 -28.81
C GLY A 11 11.17 -23.61 -28.35
N TRP A 12 9.91 -23.96 -28.06
CA TRP A 12 9.53 -25.31 -27.68
C TRP A 12 9.15 -26.13 -28.92
N SER A 13 9.88 -27.23 -29.10
CA SER A 13 9.70 -28.27 -30.12
C SER A 13 8.60 -29.24 -29.68
N GLN A 14 7.67 -29.56 -30.60
CA GLN A 14 6.67 -30.61 -30.43
C GLN A 14 7.32 -31.99 -30.37
N SER A 15 7.00 -32.79 -29.35
CA SER A 15 7.18 -34.24 -29.36
C SER A 15 5.82 -34.92 -29.24
N GLN A 16 5.46 -35.69 -30.26
CA GLN A 16 4.27 -36.53 -30.32
C GLN A 16 4.38 -37.68 -29.31
N ASN A 17 3.31 -37.94 -28.56
CA ASN A 17 3.07 -39.25 -28.00
C ASN A 17 1.58 -39.58 -28.09
N ALA A 18 1.28 -40.70 -28.75
CA ALA A 18 -0.07 -41.18 -29.02
C ALA A 18 -0.56 -42.06 -27.87
N GLY A 19 -1.77 -41.80 -27.37
CA GLY A 19 -2.42 -42.63 -26.36
C GLY A 19 -3.88 -42.23 -26.12
N SER A 20 -4.79 -43.08 -26.62
CA SER A 20 -6.23 -43.23 -26.30
C SER A 20 -7.11 -41.98 -26.10
N LYS A 21 -7.95 -41.72 -27.12
CA LYS A 21 -9.09 -40.79 -27.11
C LYS A 21 -10.17 -41.23 -26.12
N VAL A 22 -10.47 -40.38 -25.14
CA VAL A 22 -11.83 -40.24 -24.58
C VAL A 22 -12.25 -38.82 -24.90
N ALA A 23 -13.23 -38.69 -25.79
CA ALA A 23 -13.73 -37.40 -26.26
C ALA A 23 -14.59 -36.75 -25.18
N TYR A 24 -14.00 -35.84 -24.40
CA TYR A 24 -14.77 -34.75 -23.82
C TYR A 24 -14.84 -33.63 -24.86
N ASP A 25 -16.06 -33.25 -25.22
CA ASP A 25 -16.34 -32.12 -26.10
C ASP A 25 -15.92 -30.83 -25.40
N ASN A 26 -14.63 -30.52 -25.49
CA ASN A 26 -14.05 -29.28 -25.02
C ASN A 26 -14.13 -28.30 -26.18
N GLY A 27 -15.20 -27.50 -26.19
CA GLY A 27 -15.37 -26.39 -27.10
C GLY A 27 -14.14 -25.49 -27.06
N LYS A 28 -13.26 -25.62 -28.05
CA LYS A 28 -12.13 -24.72 -28.28
C LYS A 28 -12.68 -23.32 -28.54
N ARG A 29 -12.69 -22.46 -27.51
CA ARG A 29 -12.90 -21.03 -27.69
C ARG A 29 -11.62 -20.41 -28.22
N LYS A 30 -11.75 -19.63 -29.29
CA LYS A 30 -10.65 -18.88 -29.89
C LYS A 30 -10.23 -17.79 -28.91
N GLU A 31 -8.92 -17.67 -28.67
CA GLU A 31 -8.33 -16.48 -28.04
C GLU A 31 -8.74 -15.25 -28.87
N GLY A 32 -9.51 -14.33 -28.27
CA GLY A 32 -9.90 -13.06 -28.89
C GLY A 32 -11.37 -12.65 -28.76
N GLU A 33 -12.28 -13.54 -28.40
CA GLU A 33 -13.67 -13.15 -28.07
C GLU A 33 -13.82 -12.98 -26.55
N GLY A 34 -13.46 -11.79 -26.05
CA GLY A 34 -13.74 -11.42 -24.67
C GLY A 34 -15.26 -11.46 -24.42
N ARG A 35 -15.69 -12.00 -23.28
CA ARG A 35 -17.06 -11.78 -22.80
C ARG A 35 -17.31 -10.28 -22.78
N GLY A 36 -18.44 -9.82 -23.33
CA GLY A 36 -18.83 -8.40 -23.31
C GLY A 36 -19.16 -7.86 -21.90
N TYR A 37 -18.84 -8.60 -20.85
CA TYR A 37 -19.06 -8.26 -19.45
C TYR A 37 -18.03 -8.95 -18.54
N VAL A 38 -17.76 -8.34 -17.39
CA VAL A 38 -16.87 -8.83 -16.33
C VAL A 38 -17.72 -9.24 -15.12
N ARG A 39 -17.52 -10.45 -14.63
CA ARG A 39 -18.18 -10.92 -13.39
C ARG A 39 -17.29 -10.65 -12.19
N TYR A 40 -17.82 -9.94 -11.20
CA TYR A 40 -17.04 -9.57 -10.02
C TYR A 40 -17.55 -10.23 -8.74
N LYS A 41 -16.63 -10.43 -7.79
CA LYS A 41 -16.91 -10.82 -6.40
C LYS A 41 -16.21 -9.87 -5.44
N CYS A 42 -16.90 -9.41 -4.40
CA CYS A 42 -16.36 -8.46 -3.43
C CYS A 42 -16.98 -8.59 -2.02
N PRO A 43 -16.26 -8.19 -0.95
CA PRO A 43 -16.79 -8.03 0.39
C PRO A 43 -17.99 -7.08 0.45
N PRO A 44 -18.80 -7.12 1.54
CA PRO A 44 -19.95 -6.24 1.75
C PRO A 44 -19.55 -4.79 2.12
N THR A 45 -18.49 -4.27 1.52
CA THR A 45 -18.03 -2.89 1.70
C THR A 45 -18.81 -1.98 0.76
N LYS A 46 -19.64 -1.09 1.31
CA LYS A 46 -20.53 -0.20 0.55
C LYS A 46 -19.83 0.52 -0.60
N THR A 47 -18.71 1.19 -0.33
CA THR A 47 -17.96 1.96 -1.34
C THR A 47 -17.50 1.10 -2.51
N LEU A 48 -17.01 -0.11 -2.24
CA LEU A 48 -16.56 -1.05 -3.27
C LEU A 48 -17.73 -1.60 -4.09
N GLN A 49 -18.83 -1.97 -3.42
CA GLN A 49 -20.05 -2.42 -4.09
C GLN A 49 -20.63 -1.33 -4.99
N ASP A 50 -20.70 -0.09 -4.52
CA ASP A 50 -21.24 1.03 -5.29
C ASP A 50 -20.42 1.26 -6.57
N VAL A 51 -19.08 1.24 -6.47
CA VAL A 51 -18.17 1.41 -7.62
C VAL A 51 -18.32 0.27 -8.63
N LEU A 52 -18.33 -0.98 -8.16
CA LEU A 52 -18.43 -2.15 -9.04
C LEU A 52 -19.80 -2.23 -9.73
N ARG A 53 -20.90 -1.93 -9.02
CA ARG A 53 -22.26 -1.90 -9.58
C ARG A 53 -22.48 -0.79 -10.60
N GLN A 54 -21.84 0.35 -10.41
CA GLN A 54 -21.96 1.50 -11.32
C GLN A 54 -21.06 1.37 -12.55
N ARG A 55 -20.13 0.42 -12.57
CA ARG A 55 -19.19 0.24 -13.67
C ARG A 55 -19.87 -0.47 -14.85
N PRO A 56 -19.93 0.15 -16.05
CA PRO A 56 -20.60 -0.45 -17.20
C PRO A 56 -19.95 -1.78 -17.61
N GLY A 57 -20.79 -2.78 -17.90
CA GLY A 57 -20.31 -4.12 -18.28
C GLY A 57 -19.84 -4.97 -17.11
N TRP A 58 -19.99 -4.52 -15.86
CA TRP A 58 -19.65 -5.32 -14.68
C TRP A 58 -20.91 -5.88 -14.03
N LEU A 59 -20.92 -7.18 -13.77
CA LEU A 59 -22.04 -7.91 -13.17
C LEU A 59 -21.56 -8.65 -11.93
N GLU A 60 -22.41 -8.73 -10.90
CA GLU A 60 -22.10 -9.53 -9.72
C GLU A 60 -22.08 -11.02 -10.10
N GLY A 61 -20.96 -11.70 -9.83
CA GLY A 61 -20.78 -13.12 -10.12
C GLY A 61 -21.65 -13.98 -9.20
N GLN A 62 -22.15 -15.10 -9.73
CA GLN A 62 -22.87 -16.12 -8.96
C GLN A 62 -21.91 -17.28 -8.66
N ASP A 63 -21.94 -17.77 -7.42
CA ASP A 63 -21.18 -18.94 -6.94
C ASP A 63 -19.65 -18.86 -7.19
N GLU A 64 -19.08 -19.86 -7.88
CA GLU A 64 -17.64 -19.98 -8.16
C GLU A 64 -17.23 -19.37 -9.51
N GLU A 65 -18.18 -18.82 -10.26
CA GLU A 65 -17.93 -18.28 -11.60
C GLU A 65 -17.73 -16.75 -11.58
N TRP A 66 -16.48 -16.31 -11.51
CA TRP A 66 -16.09 -14.91 -11.48
C TRP A 66 -14.80 -14.66 -12.29
N ASP A 67 -14.66 -13.44 -12.79
CA ASP A 67 -13.52 -13.02 -13.61
C ASP A 67 -12.63 -12.04 -12.80
N PHE A 68 -13.21 -11.32 -11.85
CA PHE A 68 -12.51 -10.41 -10.95
C PHE A 68 -12.94 -10.63 -9.50
N HIS A 69 -12.00 -10.84 -8.58
CA HIS A 69 -12.30 -10.94 -7.16
C HIS A 69 -11.50 -9.93 -6.35
N TRP A 70 -12.20 -8.92 -5.83
CA TRP A 70 -11.67 -8.13 -4.74
C TRP A 70 -11.82 -8.95 -3.46
N CYS A 71 -10.83 -9.72 -3.06
CA CYS A 71 -10.90 -10.61 -1.90
C CYS A 71 -10.37 -9.95 -0.62
N ASP A 72 -10.78 -10.44 0.55
CA ASP A 72 -10.07 -10.13 1.79
C ASP A 72 -8.90 -11.09 2.03
N VAL A 73 -8.03 -10.71 2.98
CA VAL A 73 -6.83 -11.50 3.33
C VAL A 73 -7.19 -12.87 3.91
N GLY A 74 -8.35 -13.02 4.54
CA GLY A 74 -8.83 -14.32 5.04
C GLY A 74 -9.13 -15.27 3.90
N TRP A 75 -9.92 -14.82 2.92
CA TRP A 75 -10.22 -15.59 1.72
C TRP A 75 -8.95 -15.99 0.97
N LEU A 76 -8.00 -15.07 0.80
CA LEU A 76 -6.73 -15.36 0.11
C LEU A 76 -5.97 -16.51 0.78
N ARG A 77 -5.86 -16.51 2.11
CA ARG A 77 -5.14 -17.54 2.87
C ARG A 77 -5.74 -18.93 2.71
N GLU A 78 -7.06 -19.01 2.58
CA GLU A 78 -7.78 -20.29 2.48
C GLU A 78 -7.81 -20.83 1.05
N ASN A 79 -7.84 -19.96 0.04
CA ASN A 79 -8.19 -20.36 -1.33
C ASN A 79 -7.02 -20.28 -2.32
N TYR A 80 -6.08 -19.34 -2.15
CA TYR A 80 -5.08 -19.04 -3.18
C TYR A 80 -4.14 -20.21 -3.50
N GLY A 81 -3.75 -21.00 -2.48
CA GLY A 81 -2.88 -22.17 -2.69
C GLY A 81 -3.57 -23.37 -3.34
N HIS A 82 -4.90 -23.36 -3.44
CA HIS A 82 -5.71 -24.49 -3.91
C HIS A 82 -6.53 -24.19 -5.16
N ALA A 83 -6.70 -22.91 -5.51
CA ALA A 83 -7.49 -22.48 -6.66
C ALA A 83 -6.67 -22.52 -7.96
N TYR A 84 -7.19 -23.18 -8.98
CA TYR A 84 -6.76 -22.98 -10.36
C TYR A 84 -7.41 -21.70 -10.88
N LEU A 85 -6.62 -20.67 -11.20
CA LEU A 85 -7.10 -19.42 -11.76
C LEU A 85 -6.89 -19.43 -13.28
N GLU A 86 -7.94 -19.11 -14.03
CA GLU A 86 -7.82 -18.93 -15.47
C GLU A 86 -7.02 -17.66 -15.82
N ASP A 87 -6.41 -17.64 -17.00
CA ASP A 87 -5.53 -16.55 -17.44
C ASP A 87 -6.14 -15.15 -17.40
N HIS A 88 -7.46 -15.05 -17.57
CA HIS A 88 -8.19 -13.78 -17.56
C HIS A 88 -8.56 -13.33 -16.14
N VAL A 89 -8.46 -14.20 -15.14
CA VAL A 89 -8.91 -13.95 -13.78
C VAL A 89 -7.94 -13.04 -13.04
N ARG A 90 -8.49 -12.08 -12.28
CA ARG A 90 -7.68 -11.19 -11.42
C ARG A 90 -8.18 -11.16 -9.98
N ILE A 91 -7.23 -11.10 -9.04
CA ILE A 91 -7.46 -10.95 -7.60
C ILE A 91 -6.65 -9.79 -7.02
N CYS A 92 -7.15 -9.15 -5.96
CA CYS A 92 -6.57 -7.92 -5.41
C CYS A 92 -5.48 -8.10 -4.34
N HIS A 93 -4.92 -9.30 -4.20
CA HIS A 93 -3.81 -9.56 -3.28
C HIS A 93 -2.75 -10.49 -3.88
N PHE A 94 -1.48 -10.23 -3.58
CA PHE A 94 -0.41 -11.20 -3.79
C PHE A 94 -0.40 -12.24 -2.66
N GLY A 95 -0.14 -13.51 -2.99
CA GLY A 95 -0.07 -14.60 -1.99
C GLY A 95 0.93 -14.33 -0.85
N ASN A 96 1.96 -13.53 -1.10
CA ASN A 96 2.96 -13.11 -0.13
C ASN A 96 2.94 -11.60 0.20
N HIS A 97 1.79 -10.94 0.09
CA HIS A 97 1.60 -9.53 0.47
C HIS A 97 2.11 -9.19 1.89
N TYR A 98 2.18 -10.18 2.79
CA TYR A 98 2.64 -10.01 4.17
C TYR A 98 4.13 -9.67 4.28
N GLU A 99 4.95 -10.00 3.28
CA GLU A 99 6.39 -9.70 3.27
C GLU A 99 6.65 -8.19 3.32
N LEU A 100 5.77 -7.42 2.69
CA LEU A 100 5.86 -5.97 2.57
C LEU A 100 5.21 -5.22 3.74
N THR A 101 4.25 -5.85 4.41
CA THR A 101 3.40 -5.22 5.44
C THR A 101 3.83 -5.57 6.85
N ARG A 102 4.64 -6.62 7.02
CA ARG A 102 5.26 -6.91 8.30
C ARG A 102 6.37 -5.91 8.56
N LYS A 103 6.17 -5.12 9.62
CA LYS A 103 7.11 -4.12 10.18
C LYS A 103 8.54 -4.67 10.37
N ASN A 104 8.65 -5.98 10.48
CA ASN A 104 9.85 -6.74 10.81
C ASN A 104 10.76 -6.99 9.59
N LEU A 105 10.17 -7.17 8.39
CA LEU A 105 10.92 -7.56 7.19
C LEU A 105 11.47 -6.35 6.42
N MET A 106 10.88 -5.17 6.61
CA MET A 106 11.43 -3.91 6.09
C MET A 106 12.63 -3.39 6.88
N ALA A 107 13.00 -4.05 7.99
CA ALA A 107 13.91 -3.54 9.00
C ALA A 107 15.23 -4.33 9.11
N SER A 108 15.62 -5.13 8.11
CA SER A 108 16.96 -5.75 8.16
C SER A 108 18.02 -4.63 8.32
N PRO A 109 18.93 -4.70 9.30
CA PRO A 109 19.86 -3.60 9.58
C PRO A 109 20.69 -3.16 8.37
N ALA A 110 20.97 -4.09 7.46
CA ALA A 110 21.70 -3.85 6.21
C ALA A 110 20.88 -3.07 5.16
N GLU A 111 19.55 -3.20 5.15
CA GLU A 111 18.66 -2.44 4.25
C GLU A 111 18.23 -1.12 4.86
N ALA A 112 18.01 -1.06 6.19
CA ALA A 112 17.71 0.18 6.90
C ALA A 112 18.82 1.24 6.72
N ALA A 113 20.09 0.83 6.73
CA ALA A 113 21.22 1.71 6.46
C ALA A 113 21.24 2.30 5.03
N ARG A 114 20.50 1.69 4.09
CA ARG A 114 20.36 2.17 2.69
C ARG A 114 19.08 2.97 2.46
N CYS A 115 18.18 3.01 3.44
CA CYS A 115 16.85 3.61 3.37
C CYS A 115 16.73 4.72 4.42
N ASP A 116 17.29 5.91 4.12
CA ASP A 116 17.25 7.10 4.99
C ASP A 116 15.82 7.64 5.26
N PHE A 117 14.79 7.01 4.70
CA PHE A 117 13.39 7.37 4.87
C PHE A 117 12.64 6.47 5.85
N PHE A 118 13.27 5.45 6.43
CA PHE A 118 12.65 4.59 7.45
C PHE A 118 13.25 4.88 8.83
N PRO A 119 12.45 5.12 9.87
CA PRO A 119 12.98 5.33 11.22
C PRO A 119 13.64 4.04 11.73
N CYS A 120 14.70 4.20 12.52
CA CYS A 120 15.42 3.08 13.12
C CYS A 120 14.46 2.18 13.90
N THR A 121 14.41 0.89 13.55
CA THR A 121 13.41 -0.08 14.00
C THR A 121 14.08 -1.39 14.39
N PHE A 122 13.63 -2.01 15.49
CA PHE A 122 14.09 -3.31 15.95
C PHE A 122 12.91 -4.21 16.32
N GLU A 123 12.99 -5.50 15.98
CA GLU A 123 12.04 -6.54 16.41
C GLU A 123 12.47 -7.17 17.73
N LEU A 124 11.56 -7.20 18.71
CA LEU A 124 11.76 -7.80 20.02
C LEU A 124 10.92 -9.08 20.15
N PRO A 125 11.49 -10.17 20.71
CA PRO A 125 12.76 -10.22 21.45
C PRO A 125 14.02 -10.45 20.60
N CYS A 126 13.88 -10.76 19.31
CA CYS A 126 14.97 -11.24 18.44
C CYS A 126 16.19 -10.30 18.37
N GLU A 127 15.97 -8.99 18.32
CA GLU A 127 17.00 -7.96 18.17
C GLU A 127 17.22 -7.15 19.45
N TYR A 128 16.84 -7.68 20.61
CA TYR A 128 16.91 -6.98 21.89
C TYR A 128 18.28 -6.40 22.20
N HIS A 129 19.35 -7.16 21.94
CA HIS A 129 20.72 -6.70 22.22
C HIS A 129 21.12 -5.52 21.32
N LEU A 130 20.79 -5.58 20.03
CA LEU A 130 21.03 -4.48 19.08
C LEU A 130 20.26 -3.23 19.47
N PHE A 131 18.99 -3.40 19.85
CA PHE A 131 18.16 -2.31 20.37
C PHE A 131 18.78 -1.66 21.61
N VAL A 132 19.24 -2.44 22.59
CA VAL A 132 19.83 -1.90 23.82
C VAL A 132 21.14 -1.14 23.54
N GLU A 133 21.96 -1.62 22.59
CA GLU A 133 23.17 -0.90 22.17
C GLU A 133 22.83 0.46 21.55
N GLU A 134 21.88 0.50 20.62
CA GLU A 134 21.46 1.75 19.97
C GLU A 134 20.76 2.70 20.95
N PHE A 135 19.92 2.16 21.84
CA PHE A 135 19.28 2.92 22.90
C PHE A 135 20.30 3.62 23.82
N LYS A 136 21.43 2.96 24.12
CA LYS A 136 22.52 3.53 24.91
C LYS A 136 23.34 4.56 24.13
N ARG A 137 23.47 4.42 22.82
CA ARG A 137 24.16 5.40 21.94
C ARG A 137 23.40 6.71 21.80
N SER A 138 22.08 6.67 21.92
CA SER A 138 21.19 7.81 21.74
C SER A 138 20.45 8.20 23.04
N PRO A 139 21.17 8.62 24.10
CA PRO A 139 20.57 8.91 25.40
C PRO A 139 19.56 10.05 25.33
N GLY A 140 18.42 9.87 25.99
CA GLY A 140 17.36 10.89 26.10
C GLY A 140 16.39 10.96 24.93
N GLY A 141 16.66 10.25 23.83
CA GLY A 141 15.74 10.25 22.71
C GLY A 141 14.51 9.38 22.91
N THR A 142 13.41 9.75 22.25
CA THR A 142 12.11 9.11 22.40
C THR A 142 11.96 7.93 21.45
N TRP A 143 11.38 6.84 21.97
CA TRP A 143 11.08 5.62 21.24
C TRP A 143 9.61 5.30 21.34
N ILE A 144 9.07 4.62 20.33
CA ILE A 144 7.71 4.12 20.28
C ILE A 144 7.73 2.61 20.20
N MET A 145 7.02 1.95 21.12
CA MET A 145 6.85 0.50 21.16
C MET A 145 5.49 0.16 20.57
N LYS A 146 5.45 -0.78 19.63
CA LYS A 146 4.22 -1.20 18.93
C LYS A 146 4.13 -2.73 18.91
N PRO A 147 2.98 -3.36 19.20
CA PRO A 147 2.85 -4.81 19.02
C PRO A 147 2.97 -5.18 17.53
N ALA A 148 3.70 -6.24 17.21
CA ALA A 148 3.97 -6.62 15.81
C ALA A 148 2.70 -7.10 15.08
N ALA A 149 1.75 -7.70 15.80
CA ALA A 149 0.55 -8.31 15.23
C ALA A 149 -0.75 -7.52 15.47
N ARG A 150 -0.70 -6.34 16.12
CA ARG A 150 -1.89 -5.54 16.40
C ARG A 150 -1.97 -4.29 15.53
N SER A 151 -3.20 -3.85 15.27
CA SER A 151 -3.52 -2.62 14.54
C SER A 151 -4.36 -1.67 15.42
N GLN A 152 -4.77 -0.51 14.88
CA GLN A 152 -5.65 0.47 15.53
C GLN A 152 -5.06 1.23 16.74
N GLY A 153 -3.74 1.26 16.90
CA GLY A 153 -3.11 2.05 17.97
C GLY A 153 -3.12 1.39 19.36
N ARG A 154 -3.74 0.21 19.51
CA ARG A 154 -3.82 -0.48 20.81
C ARG A 154 -2.48 -1.07 21.22
N GLY A 155 -2.06 -0.79 22.45
CA GLY A 155 -0.79 -1.29 23.01
C GLY A 155 0.44 -0.51 22.52
N ILE A 156 0.24 0.63 21.86
CA ILE A 156 1.33 1.53 21.50
C ILE A 156 1.66 2.44 22.69
N PHE A 157 2.94 2.58 23.01
CA PHE A 157 3.39 3.51 24.04
C PHE A 157 4.75 4.11 23.68
N LEU A 158 4.98 5.33 24.19
CA LEU A 158 6.26 6.01 24.04
C LEU A 158 7.09 5.85 25.31
N PHE A 159 8.40 5.74 25.15
CA PHE A 159 9.33 5.63 26.26
C PHE A 159 10.64 6.36 25.98
N ARG A 160 11.29 6.83 27.06
CA ARG A 160 12.63 7.47 26.99
C ARG A 160 13.65 6.77 27.87
N ARG A 161 13.19 5.91 28.79
CA ARG A 161 14.03 5.10 29.69
C ARG A 161 13.55 3.67 29.64
N LEU A 162 14.48 2.71 29.75
CA LEU A 162 14.13 1.29 29.84
C LEU A 162 13.21 0.98 31.04
N LYS A 163 13.29 1.79 32.11
CA LYS A 163 12.39 1.69 33.25
C LYS A 163 10.92 1.90 32.86
N ASP A 164 10.65 2.79 31.90
CA ASP A 164 9.27 3.07 31.45
C ASP A 164 8.66 1.83 30.77
N VAL A 165 9.47 1.00 30.10
CA VAL A 165 9.04 -0.29 29.53
C VAL A 165 8.69 -1.30 30.63
N THR A 166 9.50 -1.39 31.68
CA THR A 166 9.21 -2.27 32.81
C THR A 166 7.97 -1.83 33.59
N ASP A 167 7.78 -0.53 33.77
CA ASP A 167 6.59 0.03 34.43
C ASP A 167 5.34 -0.23 33.59
N TRP A 168 5.39 0.01 32.27
CA TRP A 168 4.30 -0.31 31.35
C TRP A 168 3.91 -1.79 31.39
N ARG A 169 4.90 -2.70 31.40
CA ARG A 169 4.67 -4.15 31.52
C ARG A 169 4.03 -4.53 32.86
N ARG A 170 4.28 -3.79 33.94
CA ARG A 170 3.64 -4.03 35.25
C ARG A 170 2.19 -3.56 35.25
N GLU A 171 1.91 -2.42 34.61
CA GLU A 171 0.56 -1.82 34.55
C GLU A 171 -0.37 -2.52 33.55
N HIS A 172 0.17 -3.04 32.45
CA HIS A 172 -0.59 -3.63 31.35
C HIS A 172 -0.32 -5.13 31.15
N GLY A 173 0.67 -5.69 31.85
CA GLY A 173 0.88 -7.13 31.90
C GLY A 173 -0.28 -7.76 32.65
N ARG A 174 -0.90 -8.77 32.03
CA ARG A 174 -2.01 -9.53 32.62
C ARG A 174 -1.60 -10.06 33.99
N ALA A 175 -2.07 -9.42 35.06
CA ALA A 175 -1.81 -9.85 36.44
C ALA A 175 -2.71 -11.01 36.86
N ASP A 176 -3.80 -11.30 36.14
CA ASP A 176 -4.86 -12.22 36.59
C ASP A 176 -5.37 -13.23 35.54
N GLU A 177 -4.72 -13.40 34.39
CA GLU A 177 -5.01 -14.57 33.53
C GLU A 177 -3.98 -15.68 33.77
N PRO A 178 -4.41 -16.96 33.85
CA PRO A 178 -3.48 -18.08 33.93
C PRO A 178 -2.44 -17.92 32.83
N ARG A 179 -1.16 -17.98 33.18
CA ARG A 179 -0.11 -18.12 32.18
C ARG A 179 -0.33 -19.47 31.51
N ASP A 180 -1.01 -19.47 30.37
CA ASP A 180 -0.88 -20.57 29.43
C ASP A 180 0.59 -20.57 29.00
N GLU A 181 1.37 -21.50 29.52
CA GLU A 181 2.78 -21.69 29.12
C GLU A 181 2.89 -22.00 27.61
N ALA A 182 1.77 -22.35 26.97
CA ALA A 182 1.62 -22.54 25.54
C ALA A 182 1.31 -21.24 24.75
N ALA A 183 1.06 -20.10 25.41
CA ALA A 183 0.76 -18.85 24.72
C ALA A 183 2.04 -18.29 24.06
N PRO A 184 2.01 -17.98 22.74
CA PRO A 184 3.18 -17.46 22.05
C PRO A 184 3.62 -16.12 22.64
N VAL A 185 4.94 -15.94 22.81
CA VAL A 185 5.53 -14.68 23.25
C VAL A 185 5.12 -13.58 22.27
N GLU A 186 4.43 -12.56 22.77
CA GLU A 186 4.00 -11.43 21.94
C GLU A 186 5.21 -10.66 21.42
N SER A 187 5.36 -10.60 20.09
CA SER A 187 6.43 -9.84 19.42
C SER A 187 6.09 -8.35 19.40
N TYR A 188 7.12 -7.53 19.62
CA TYR A 188 7.02 -6.06 19.65
C TYR A 188 8.04 -5.44 18.72
N VAL A 189 7.73 -4.24 18.24
CA VAL A 189 8.61 -3.42 17.42
C VAL A 189 8.97 -2.17 18.20
N ALA A 190 10.26 -1.99 18.47
CA ALA A 190 10.80 -0.77 19.05
C ALA A 190 11.33 0.12 17.94
N GLN A 191 10.70 1.27 17.74
CA GLN A 191 11.02 2.20 16.65
C GLN A 191 11.38 3.57 17.20
N ARG A 192 12.31 4.27 16.56
CA ARG A 192 12.66 5.65 16.90
C ARG A 192 11.47 6.57 16.63
N TYR A 193 11.09 7.37 17.63
CA TYR A 193 9.98 8.31 17.46
C TYR A 193 10.46 9.57 16.73
N ILE A 194 9.62 10.11 15.84
CA ILE A 194 9.89 11.35 15.11
C ILE A 194 9.44 12.51 15.99
N GLU A 195 10.40 13.17 16.64
CA GLU A 195 10.13 14.16 17.69
C GLU A 195 9.59 15.49 17.15
N ASP A 196 9.99 15.88 15.93
CA ASP A 196 9.64 17.15 15.30
C ASP A 196 8.82 16.96 14.00
N PRO A 197 7.55 16.51 14.07
CA PRO A 197 6.71 16.40 12.88
C PRO A 197 6.34 17.77 12.30
N TYR A 198 6.10 17.82 10.99
CA TYR A 198 5.56 19.01 10.32
C TYR A 198 4.11 19.26 10.76
N LEU A 199 3.84 20.44 11.32
CA LEU A 199 2.52 20.80 11.84
C LEU A 199 1.77 21.71 10.87
N ILE A 200 0.63 21.25 10.36
CA ILE A 200 -0.24 22.04 9.48
C ILE A 200 -1.10 22.98 10.33
N SER A 201 -0.98 24.30 10.08
CA SER A 201 -1.74 25.37 10.75
C SER A 201 -1.59 25.42 12.28
N GLY A 202 -0.50 24.89 12.84
CA GLY A 202 -0.30 24.85 14.29
C GLY A 202 -1.29 23.95 15.05
N ARG A 203 -2.11 23.17 14.36
CA ARG A 203 -2.97 22.14 14.97
C ARG A 203 -2.18 20.86 15.24
N SER A 204 -1.23 20.99 16.15
CA SER A 204 -1.14 20.15 17.35
C SER A 204 -1.34 21.12 18.51
N SER A 205 -2.53 21.73 18.57
CA SER A 205 -2.85 22.78 19.54
C SER A 205 -3.27 22.17 20.88
N THR A 206 -2.43 21.28 21.40
CA THR A 206 -2.23 20.99 22.82
C THR A 206 -0.95 20.18 22.93
N CYS A 207 0.16 20.88 23.20
CA CYS A 207 1.37 20.32 23.79
C CYS A 207 2.25 19.40 22.92
N ALA A 208 2.87 19.96 21.88
CA ALA A 208 4.24 19.54 21.49
C ALA A 208 5.31 20.12 22.45
N SER A 209 4.93 20.39 23.71
CA SER A 209 5.89 20.59 24.79
C SER A 209 6.29 19.22 25.28
N THR A 210 7.56 19.04 25.58
CA THR A 210 8.26 17.82 26.02
C THR A 210 7.65 17.03 27.20
N CYS A 211 6.47 17.40 27.72
CA CYS A 211 5.94 16.98 29.02
C CYS A 211 4.89 15.86 29.04
N CYS A 212 4.26 15.42 27.93
CA CYS A 212 3.30 14.31 28.00
C CYS A 212 3.42 13.25 26.90
N ILE A 213 4.48 12.44 26.93
CA ILE A 213 4.55 11.13 26.22
C ILE A 213 3.37 10.18 26.52
N ARG A 214 2.54 10.54 27.51
CA ARG A 214 1.35 9.81 27.96
C ARG A 214 0.08 10.17 27.18
N ASP A 215 0.05 11.31 26.48
CA ASP A 215 -1.12 11.68 25.68
C ASP A 215 -1.07 10.98 24.32
N GLN A 216 -1.88 9.94 24.17
CA GLN A 216 -1.94 9.16 22.94
C GLN A 216 -2.59 9.94 21.79
N TYR A 217 -3.49 10.90 22.07
CA TYR A 217 -4.17 11.67 21.03
C TYR A 217 -3.26 12.71 20.37
N ALA A 218 -2.25 13.19 21.10
CA ALA A 218 -1.23 14.08 20.57
C ALA A 218 -0.23 13.37 19.62
N HIS A 219 -0.06 12.05 19.77
CA HIS A 219 1.02 11.29 19.12
C HIS A 219 0.53 10.28 18.07
N LEU A 220 -0.71 9.79 18.16
CA LEU A 220 -1.26 8.75 17.28
C LEU A 220 -2.32 9.35 16.35
N THR A 221 -2.01 9.50 15.08
CA THR A 221 -2.91 10.08 14.06
C THR A 221 -3.94 9.10 13.49
N ASN A 222 -3.91 7.84 13.93
CA ASN A 222 -4.84 6.81 13.47
C ASN A 222 -6.30 7.23 13.71
N VAL A 223 -7.14 7.13 12.68
CA VAL A 223 -8.56 7.50 12.76
C VAL A 223 -9.29 6.78 13.90
N ALA A 224 -8.95 5.51 14.17
CA ALA A 224 -9.54 4.73 15.25
C ALA A 224 -9.22 5.27 16.67
N VAL A 225 -8.12 6.02 16.81
CA VAL A 225 -7.75 6.70 18.06
C VAL A 225 -8.34 8.11 18.04
N GLN A 226 -8.20 8.84 16.93
CA GLN A 226 -8.68 10.22 16.83
C GLN A 226 -10.20 10.34 16.94
N CYS A 227 -10.97 9.34 16.48
CA CYS A 227 -12.44 9.36 16.60
C CYS A 227 -12.93 9.21 18.04
N THR A 228 -12.08 8.79 18.97
CA THR A 228 -12.41 8.74 20.41
C THR A 228 -11.88 9.96 21.17
N ALA A 229 -11.25 10.93 20.48
CA ALA A 229 -10.76 12.15 21.11
C ALA A 229 -11.92 13.05 21.58
N PRO A 230 -11.80 13.73 22.74
CA PRO A 230 -12.87 14.56 23.29
C PRO A 230 -13.29 15.74 22.39
N ASP A 231 -12.38 16.21 21.54
CA ASP A 231 -12.54 17.34 20.63
C ASP A 231 -12.81 16.91 19.17
N TYR A 232 -13.09 15.62 18.93
CA TYR A 232 -13.37 15.09 17.61
C TYR A 232 -14.73 15.61 17.07
N ASP A 233 -14.69 16.23 15.90
CA ASP A 233 -15.88 16.66 15.16
C ASP A 233 -16.21 15.62 14.07
N PRO A 234 -17.34 14.88 14.17
CA PRO A 234 -17.72 13.87 13.18
C PRO A 234 -18.07 14.45 11.80
N GLU A 235 -18.52 15.70 11.72
CA GLU A 235 -18.90 16.34 10.45
C GLU A 235 -17.67 16.82 9.68
N ARG A 236 -16.67 17.34 10.39
CA ARG A 236 -15.41 17.81 9.80
C ARG A 236 -14.39 16.69 9.63
N GLY A 237 -14.39 15.72 10.53
CA GLY A 237 -13.36 14.69 10.65
C GLY A 237 -11.95 15.25 10.80
N CYS A 238 -10.96 14.36 10.74
CA CYS A 238 -9.53 14.72 10.75
C CYS A 238 -8.82 14.30 9.45
N LYS A 239 -9.57 14.11 8.35
CA LYS A 239 -9.04 13.66 7.06
C LYS A 239 -9.02 14.81 6.07
N TRP A 240 -7.88 15.02 5.43
CA TRP A 240 -7.68 16.05 4.42
C TRP A 240 -7.18 15.38 3.14
N GLN A 241 -7.70 15.82 1.99
CA GLN A 241 -7.12 15.38 0.71
C GLN A 241 -5.74 16.00 0.57
N LEU A 242 -4.79 15.26 0.01
CA LEU A 242 -3.42 15.75 -0.19
C LEU A 242 -3.40 17.05 -1.01
N GLN A 243 -4.33 17.21 -1.95
CA GLN A 243 -4.50 18.42 -2.78
C GLN A 243 -5.00 19.65 -1.99
N GLN A 244 -5.61 19.45 -0.82
CA GLN A 244 -6.09 20.53 0.05
C GLN A 244 -4.99 21.06 0.97
N LEU A 245 -3.90 20.30 1.15
CA LEU A 245 -2.70 20.81 1.78
C LEU A 245 -2.10 21.82 0.80
N ARG A 246 -1.95 23.09 1.24
CA ARG A 246 -1.34 24.16 0.42
C ARG A 246 -0.06 23.63 -0.24
N PRO A 247 0.25 24.03 -1.48
CA PRO A 247 1.46 23.59 -2.14
C PRO A 247 2.63 23.85 -1.20
N VAL A 248 3.24 22.75 -0.73
CA VAL A 248 4.50 22.81 -0.02
C VAL A 248 5.46 23.51 -0.99
N PRO A 249 6.06 24.65 -0.62
CA PRO A 249 6.87 25.44 -1.55
C PRO A 249 7.96 24.57 -2.18
N ASP A 250 8.12 24.69 -3.50
CA ASP A 250 9.13 24.10 -4.40
C ASP A 250 10.01 23.01 -3.77
N GLY A 251 9.42 21.82 -3.62
CA GLY A 251 10.07 20.67 -3.02
C GLY A 251 9.06 19.61 -2.60
N ALA A 252 8.10 19.29 -3.48
CA ALA A 252 7.16 18.20 -3.24
C ALA A 252 7.94 16.98 -2.72
N PRO A 253 7.52 16.36 -1.60
CA PRO A 253 8.21 15.20 -1.08
C PRO A 253 8.18 14.13 -2.16
N THR A 254 9.34 13.92 -2.81
CA THR A 254 9.52 12.77 -3.67
C THR A 254 9.20 11.55 -2.83
N ALA A 255 8.17 10.79 -3.23
CA ALA A 255 7.83 9.52 -2.60
C ALA A 255 9.13 8.72 -2.41
N PRO A 256 9.32 8.04 -1.26
CA PRO A 256 10.59 7.42 -0.92
C PRO A 256 11.04 6.51 -2.05
N GLY A 257 12.06 6.99 -2.76
CA GLY A 257 12.61 6.34 -3.94
C GLY A 257 13.43 5.13 -3.53
N ARG A 258 12.77 4.02 -3.19
CA ARG A 258 13.23 2.63 -3.35
C ARG A 258 12.24 1.63 -2.74
N LEU A 259 11.20 1.28 -3.51
CA LEU A 259 10.54 -0.04 -3.39
C LEU A 259 11.38 -1.17 -4.03
N GLN A 260 12.60 -0.88 -4.48
CA GLN A 260 13.49 -1.88 -5.08
C GLN A 260 13.91 -2.98 -4.11
N SER A 261 13.92 -2.72 -2.80
CA SER A 261 14.27 -3.73 -1.79
C SER A 261 13.27 -4.88 -1.75
N VAL A 262 11.99 -4.57 -1.96
CA VAL A 262 10.89 -5.54 -1.82
C VAL A 262 10.50 -6.22 -3.12
N GLN A 263 10.89 -5.67 -4.27
CA GLN A 263 10.58 -6.25 -5.59
C GLN A 263 11.06 -7.70 -5.71
N LYS A 264 12.20 -8.03 -5.10
CA LYS A 264 12.77 -9.39 -5.14
C LYS A 264 12.02 -10.39 -4.27
N VAL A 265 11.20 -9.91 -3.34
CA VAL A 265 10.51 -10.73 -2.34
C VAL A 265 9.08 -11.02 -2.78
N ILE A 266 8.37 -10.06 -3.41
CA ILE A 266 6.99 -10.25 -3.89
C ILE A 266 6.97 -11.29 -5.02
N ILE A 267 6.10 -12.29 -4.90
CA ILE A 267 5.87 -13.27 -5.96
C ILE A 267 5.07 -12.57 -7.06
N ASN A 268 5.68 -12.44 -8.23
CA ASN A 268 5.02 -11.87 -9.40
C ASN A 268 4.08 -12.91 -10.01
N ASP A 269 2.80 -12.85 -9.64
CA ASP A 269 1.73 -13.62 -10.26
C ASP A 269 0.89 -12.69 -11.16
N LYS A 270 0.72 -13.11 -12.42
CA LYS A 270 -0.08 -12.39 -13.42
C LYS A 270 -1.55 -12.25 -13.03
N HIS A 271 -2.06 -13.10 -12.15
CA HIS A 271 -3.45 -13.04 -11.66
C HIS A 271 -3.63 -12.02 -10.54
N CYS A 272 -2.56 -11.44 -9.99
CA CYS A 272 -2.61 -10.61 -8.81
C CYS A 272 -2.33 -9.14 -9.14
N PHE A 273 -3.05 -8.25 -8.46
CA PHE A 273 -2.67 -6.85 -8.28
C PHE A 273 -2.83 -6.49 -6.81
N GLU A 274 -2.31 -5.34 -6.38
CA GLU A 274 -2.37 -4.97 -4.97
C GLU A 274 -2.49 -3.45 -4.80
N LEU A 275 -3.35 -3.03 -3.87
CA LEU A 275 -3.50 -1.63 -3.47
C LEU A 275 -2.90 -1.42 -2.08
N TYR A 276 -1.68 -0.90 -2.04
CA TYR A 276 -1.00 -0.58 -0.78
C TYR A 276 -1.39 0.82 -0.26
N GLY A 277 -1.64 0.92 1.05
CA GLY A 277 -1.69 2.17 1.79
C GLY A 277 -0.36 2.44 2.47
N TYR A 278 0.28 3.56 2.16
CA TYR A 278 1.54 3.98 2.80
C TYR A 278 1.25 5.05 3.84
N ASP A 279 1.70 4.81 5.07
CA ASP A 279 1.59 5.77 6.17
C ASP A 279 2.90 6.55 6.26
N ILE A 280 2.86 7.84 5.92
CA ILE A 280 4.02 8.71 5.86
C ILE A 280 3.85 9.87 6.84
N ILE A 281 4.91 10.17 7.60
CA ILE A 281 5.01 11.38 8.42
C ILE A 281 6.07 12.29 7.80
N LEU A 282 5.76 13.58 7.70
CA LEU A 282 6.74 14.59 7.34
C LEU A 282 7.35 15.16 8.62
N ASP A 283 8.67 15.31 8.67
CA ASP A 283 9.32 16.08 9.75
C ASP A 283 9.33 17.58 9.44
N LYS A 284 9.80 18.39 10.40
CA LYS A 284 9.93 19.85 10.27
C LYS A 284 10.76 20.28 9.04
N GLY A 285 11.68 19.45 8.58
CA GLY A 285 12.47 19.64 7.37
C GLY A 285 11.78 19.19 6.09
N LEU A 286 10.50 18.79 6.16
CA LEU A 286 9.71 18.22 5.07
C LEU A 286 10.25 16.89 4.54
N LYS A 287 11.13 16.21 5.30
CA LYS A 287 11.61 14.89 4.93
C LYS A 287 10.49 13.85 5.20
N PRO A 288 10.13 13.03 4.21
CA PRO A 288 9.15 11.97 4.40
C PRO A 288 9.76 10.76 5.10
N TRP A 289 9.08 10.31 6.15
CA TRP A 289 9.40 9.11 6.90
C TRP A 289 8.28 8.09 6.71
N LEU A 290 8.62 6.92 6.16
CA LEU A 290 7.70 5.80 6.03
C LEU A 290 7.52 5.13 7.39
N ILE A 291 6.28 5.01 7.85
CA ILE A 291 5.94 4.45 9.17
C ILE A 291 5.46 3.01 9.05
N GLU A 292 4.52 2.77 8.12
CA GLU A 292 4.00 1.45 7.82
C GLU A 292 3.46 1.37 6.39
N VAL A 293 3.36 0.13 5.89
CA VAL A 293 2.71 -0.20 4.63
C VAL A 293 1.60 -1.19 4.95
N ASN A 294 0.41 -0.90 4.44
CA ASN A 294 -0.81 -1.67 4.65
C ASN A 294 -1.26 -2.28 3.32
N ALA A 295 -1.33 -3.62 3.22
CA ALA A 295 -1.84 -4.32 2.03
C ALA A 295 -3.38 -4.27 1.93
N SER A 296 -4.06 -3.95 3.02
CA SER A 296 -5.52 -3.82 3.04
C SER A 296 -5.92 -2.49 3.68
N PRO A 297 -5.70 -1.35 3.00
CA PRO A 297 -6.15 -0.06 3.50
C PRO A 297 -7.68 -0.03 3.63
N SER A 298 -8.19 0.64 4.66
CA SER A 298 -9.63 0.68 4.92
C SER A 298 -10.39 1.44 3.84
N LEU A 299 -11.32 0.74 3.16
CA LEU A 299 -12.22 1.30 2.15
C LEU A 299 -13.56 1.77 2.73
N ASN A 300 -13.77 1.65 4.05
CA ASN A 300 -15.00 2.13 4.70
C ASN A 300 -15.01 3.65 4.81
N ALA A 301 -15.97 4.30 4.17
CA ALA A 301 -16.10 5.75 4.22
C ALA A 301 -16.74 6.22 5.54
N THR A 302 -16.15 7.25 6.17
CA THR A 302 -16.69 7.85 7.41
C THR A 302 -17.46 9.15 7.18
N CYS A 303 -17.28 9.81 6.03
CA CYS A 303 -17.99 11.01 5.63
C CYS A 303 -18.13 11.06 4.10
N GLN A 304 -18.93 11.99 3.57
CA GLN A 304 -19.17 12.10 2.12
C GLN A 304 -17.89 12.39 1.32
N GLN A 305 -17.00 13.22 1.87
CA GLN A 305 -15.73 13.53 1.20
C GLN A 305 -14.79 12.32 1.14
N ASP A 306 -14.74 11.51 2.22
CA ASP A 306 -13.99 10.25 2.27
C ASP A 306 -14.59 9.20 1.33
N TYR A 307 -15.92 9.16 1.22
CA TYR A 307 -16.63 8.31 0.26
C TYR A 307 -16.24 8.65 -1.17
N GLU A 308 -16.32 9.93 -1.57
CA GLU A 308 -15.94 10.36 -2.92
C GLU A 308 -14.47 10.10 -3.22
N LEU A 309 -13.58 10.35 -2.26
CA LEU A 309 -12.15 10.07 -2.40
C LEU A 309 -11.90 8.59 -2.67
N LYS A 310 -12.50 7.71 -1.87
CA LYS A 310 -12.33 6.25 -1.97
C LYS A 310 -12.99 5.69 -3.22
N CYS A 311 -14.16 6.19 -3.63
CA CYS A 311 -14.77 5.80 -4.91
C CYS A 311 -13.84 6.14 -6.08
N ARG A 312 -13.27 7.36 -6.11
CA ARG A 312 -12.31 7.75 -7.17
C ARG A 312 -11.06 6.89 -7.17
N LEU A 313 -10.51 6.58 -5.99
CA LEU A 313 -9.35 5.69 -5.84
C LEU A 313 -9.66 4.30 -6.42
N LEU A 314 -10.82 3.73 -6.10
CA LEU A 314 -11.25 2.42 -6.59
C LEU A 314 -11.51 2.43 -8.10
N GLU A 315 -12.21 3.44 -8.62
CA GLU A 315 -12.42 3.63 -10.06
C GLU A 315 -11.09 3.65 -10.82
N ASP A 316 -10.12 4.43 -10.33
CA ASP A 316 -8.81 4.55 -10.96
C ASP A 316 -8.00 3.26 -10.83
N THR A 317 -8.12 2.55 -9.70
CA THR A 317 -7.49 1.23 -9.52
C THR A 317 -8.03 0.23 -10.55
N LEU A 318 -9.36 0.18 -10.75
CA LEU A 318 -9.98 -0.68 -11.75
C LEU A 318 -9.62 -0.27 -13.18
N ASN A 319 -9.41 1.02 -13.44
CA ASN A 319 -8.92 1.51 -14.73
C ASN A 319 -7.47 1.07 -14.99
N VAL A 320 -6.62 0.98 -13.96
CA VAL A 320 -5.25 0.48 -14.08
C VAL A 320 -5.22 -1.03 -14.30
N VAL A 321 -6.05 -1.79 -13.59
CA VAL A 321 -6.15 -3.26 -13.78
C VAL A 321 -6.67 -3.60 -15.18
N ASP A 322 -7.58 -2.77 -15.70
CA ASP A 322 -8.06 -2.80 -17.07
C ASP A 322 -8.60 -4.16 -17.56
N MET A 323 -9.53 -4.74 -16.78
CA MET A 323 -10.25 -5.97 -17.18
C MET A 323 -11.04 -5.81 -18.51
N GLU A 324 -11.21 -4.58 -18.98
CA GLU A 324 -11.96 -4.25 -20.20
C GLU A 324 -11.05 -4.11 -21.43
N GLY A 325 -9.72 -4.16 -21.27
CA GLY A 325 -8.76 -4.02 -22.36
C GLY A 325 -8.80 -2.67 -23.07
N ARG A 326 -9.04 -1.58 -22.33
CA ARG A 326 -9.12 -0.21 -22.87
C ARG A 326 -7.76 0.47 -22.98
N LEU A 327 -6.74 -0.02 -22.29
CA LEU A 327 -5.40 0.55 -22.24
C LEU A 327 -4.46 -0.14 -23.24
N THR A 328 -3.40 0.57 -23.61
CA THR A 328 -2.34 0.07 -24.50
C THR A 328 -1.19 -0.60 -23.75
N GLY A 329 -1.12 -0.42 -22.43
CA GLY A 329 -0.03 -0.90 -21.57
C GLY A 329 1.20 0.00 -21.56
N ARG A 330 1.11 1.21 -22.11
CA ARG A 330 2.21 2.20 -22.20
C ARG A 330 1.89 3.52 -21.50
N GLU A 331 0.74 3.60 -20.86
CA GLU A 331 0.27 4.80 -20.20
C GLU A 331 1.17 5.14 -19.01
N ALA A 332 1.81 6.31 -19.05
CA ALA A 332 2.58 6.83 -17.92
C ALA A 332 1.69 7.32 -16.76
N GLN A 333 0.38 7.47 -17.01
CA GLN A 333 -0.60 7.94 -16.04
C GLN A 333 -1.97 7.34 -16.37
N VAL A 334 -2.71 6.91 -15.36
CA VAL A 334 -4.10 6.44 -15.48
C VAL A 334 -4.91 6.96 -14.30
N GLY A 335 -5.83 7.89 -14.55
CA GLY A 335 -6.60 8.54 -13.48
C GLY A 335 -5.70 9.27 -12.50
N GLY A 336 -5.80 8.95 -11.21
CA GLY A 336 -4.94 9.45 -10.15
C GLY A 336 -3.63 8.68 -9.94
N PHE A 337 -3.33 7.64 -10.72
CA PHE A 337 -2.09 6.87 -10.60
C PHE A 337 -1.04 7.30 -11.63
N ASP A 338 0.18 7.52 -11.16
CA ASP A 338 1.36 7.76 -11.99
C ASP A 338 2.25 6.51 -12.02
N LEU A 339 2.66 6.10 -13.21
CA LEU A 339 3.63 5.02 -13.37
C LEU A 339 5.01 5.55 -12.99
N MET A 340 5.52 5.12 -11.83
CA MET A 340 6.85 5.53 -11.35
C MET A 340 7.97 4.56 -11.76
N TRP A 341 7.63 3.31 -12.07
CA TRP A 341 8.61 2.25 -12.34
C TRP A 341 8.12 1.24 -13.38
N SER A 342 8.91 1.02 -14.43
CA SER A 342 8.72 -0.03 -15.45
C SER A 342 10.09 -0.43 -15.97
N ASP A 343 10.64 -1.54 -15.45
CA ASP A 343 12.03 -1.99 -15.67
C ASP A 343 13.10 -0.90 -15.45
N GLY A 344 12.76 0.11 -14.65
CA GLY A 344 13.54 1.32 -14.42
C GLY A 344 12.64 2.49 -13.98
N PRO A 345 13.20 3.58 -13.45
CA PRO A 345 12.42 4.77 -13.11
C PRO A 345 11.81 5.39 -14.36
N VAL A 346 10.53 5.77 -14.28
CA VAL A 346 9.82 6.50 -15.32
C VAL A 346 9.91 8.01 -15.03
N TYR A 347 10.21 8.79 -16.06
CA TYR A 347 10.44 10.23 -15.97
C TYR A 347 9.43 11.00 -16.81
N ARG A 348 9.17 12.25 -16.43
CA ARG A 348 8.27 13.13 -17.21
C ARG A 348 8.87 13.47 -18.56
N GLU A 349 8.06 13.38 -19.60
CA GLU A 349 8.43 13.79 -20.98
C GLU A 349 8.22 15.29 -21.21
N ASP A 350 7.32 15.93 -20.43
CA ASP A 350 6.86 17.31 -20.65
C ASP A 350 7.85 18.41 -20.22
N VAL A 351 8.93 18.03 -19.53
CA VAL A 351 9.97 18.98 -19.12
C VAL A 351 11.02 19.00 -20.21
N ASN A 352 11.12 20.14 -20.93
CA ASN A 352 12.20 20.38 -21.90
C ASN A 352 13.52 19.81 -21.36
N PRO A 353 14.32 19.12 -22.19
CA PRO A 353 15.62 18.62 -21.74
C PRO A 353 16.36 19.79 -21.10
N PRO A 354 16.90 19.62 -19.88
CA PRO A 354 17.52 20.73 -19.17
C PRO A 354 18.55 21.37 -20.09
N ALA A 355 18.45 22.69 -20.23
CA ALA A 355 19.50 23.47 -20.89
C ALA A 355 20.84 23.03 -20.27
N SER A 356 21.71 22.48 -21.12
CA SER A 356 23.06 21.98 -20.84
C SER A 356 23.47 21.95 -19.35
N GLY A 357 23.37 20.78 -18.70
CA GLY A 357 24.18 20.50 -17.49
C GLY A 357 23.44 20.10 -16.21
N SER A 358 22.11 19.99 -16.17
CA SER A 358 21.45 19.35 -15.02
C SER A 358 21.35 17.83 -15.22
N PRO A 359 21.97 17.00 -14.36
CA PRO A 359 21.89 15.54 -14.44
C PRO A 359 20.56 14.97 -13.89
N PHE A 360 19.66 15.82 -13.38
CA PHE A 360 18.45 15.38 -12.68
C PHE A 360 17.24 15.35 -13.62
N ARG A 361 16.78 14.14 -13.96
CA ARG A 361 15.49 13.92 -14.65
C ARG A 361 14.36 13.97 -13.63
N THR A 362 13.30 14.70 -13.94
CA THR A 362 12.13 14.82 -13.07
C THR A 362 11.34 13.51 -13.03
N PRO A 363 11.15 12.88 -11.86
CA PRO A 363 10.38 11.65 -11.74
C PRO A 363 8.93 11.85 -12.20
N ASN A 364 8.32 10.82 -12.79
CA ASN A 364 6.93 10.85 -13.21
C ASN A 364 5.98 10.75 -12.01
N THR A 365 5.79 11.87 -11.33
CA THR A 365 4.83 12.00 -10.22
C THR A 365 4.12 13.36 -10.28
N HIS A 366 2.80 13.32 -10.13
CA HIS A 366 1.91 14.47 -10.02
C HIS A 366 1.38 14.61 -8.58
N LEU A 367 2.02 13.94 -7.62
CA LEU A 367 1.63 13.97 -6.22
C LEU A 367 1.62 15.42 -5.69
N GLY A 368 0.48 15.86 -5.17
CA GLY A 368 0.28 17.23 -4.68
C GLY A 368 0.23 18.34 -5.75
N CYS A 369 0.24 17.99 -7.04
CA CYS A 369 0.16 18.93 -8.16
C CYS A 369 -1.28 19.12 -8.68
N PHE A 370 -1.43 19.90 -9.76
CA PHE A 370 -2.70 20.17 -10.45
C PHE A 370 -3.45 18.87 -10.81
N ASN A 371 -4.73 18.80 -10.46
CA ASN A 371 -5.58 17.63 -10.68
C ASN A 371 -6.20 17.65 -12.10
N ASP A 372 -5.54 16.99 -13.05
CA ASP A 372 -6.03 16.85 -14.43
C ASP A 372 -6.78 15.53 -14.68
N ARG A 373 -7.01 14.71 -13.65
CA ARG A 373 -7.67 13.39 -13.69
C ARG A 373 -8.85 13.33 -14.66
N LYS A 374 -9.81 14.26 -14.53
CA LYS A 374 -11.03 14.26 -15.37
C LYS A 374 -10.71 14.44 -16.86
N SER A 375 -9.78 15.35 -17.17
CA SER A 375 -9.35 15.61 -18.55
C SER A 375 -8.55 14.44 -19.11
N GLN A 376 -7.71 13.85 -18.27
CA GLN A 376 -6.88 12.68 -18.57
C GLN A 376 -7.75 11.45 -18.88
N LEU A 377 -8.68 11.09 -17.99
CA LEU A 377 -9.58 9.95 -18.19
C LEU A 377 -10.48 10.14 -19.41
N ARG A 378 -10.96 11.37 -19.66
CA ARG A 378 -11.70 11.69 -20.89
C ARG A 378 -10.87 11.48 -22.14
N LYS A 379 -9.57 11.77 -22.12
CA LYS A 379 -8.69 11.56 -23.28
C LYS A 379 -8.42 10.06 -23.49
N LEU A 380 -8.14 9.32 -22.43
CA LEU A 380 -7.88 7.89 -22.49
C LEU A 380 -9.10 7.09 -22.96
N PHE A 381 -10.26 7.39 -22.41
CA PHE A 381 -11.49 6.63 -22.65
C PHE A 381 -12.47 7.37 -23.55
N LYS A 382 -11.95 8.24 -24.43
CA LYS A 382 -12.74 8.81 -25.51
C LYS A 382 -13.35 7.66 -26.31
N PRO A 383 -14.68 7.64 -26.51
CA PRO A 383 -15.27 6.71 -27.46
C PRO A 383 -14.55 6.93 -28.80
N LEU A 384 -13.98 5.87 -29.37
CA LEU A 384 -13.52 5.91 -30.75
C LEU A 384 -14.72 6.39 -31.58
N ALA A 385 -14.55 7.48 -32.32
CA ALA A 385 -15.57 7.96 -33.25
C ALA A 385 -15.86 6.83 -34.23
N GLY A 386 -16.95 6.09 -34.00
CA GLY A 386 -17.29 4.87 -34.75
C GLY A 386 -18.02 3.76 -33.96
N GLN A 387 -18.04 3.78 -32.62
CA GLN A 387 -18.75 2.77 -31.80
C GLN A 387 -20.08 3.28 -31.20
N MET A 388 -20.83 4.08 -31.97
CA MET A 388 -22.26 4.23 -31.75
C MET A 388 -23.01 3.78 -33.00
N ALA A 389 -23.98 2.89 -32.78
CA ALA A 389 -24.86 2.18 -33.72
C ALA A 389 -24.36 0.80 -34.17
N VAL A 390 -24.83 -0.26 -33.49
CA VAL A 390 -25.96 -1.10 -33.95
C VAL A 390 -26.78 -1.52 -32.74
#